data_AF-A0A2G9TVL0-F1
#
_entry.id   AF-A0A2G9TVL0-F1
#
_cell.length_a   1.000
_cell.length_b   1.000
_cell.length_c   1.000
_cell.angle_alpha   90.00
_cell.angle_beta   90.00
_cell.angle_gamma   90.00
#
_symmetry.space_group_name_H-M   'P 1'
#
loop_
_entity.id
_entity.type
_entity.pdbx_description
1 polymer ?
#
loop_
_entity_poly.entity_id
_entity_poly.type
_entity_poly.pdbx_seq_one_letter_code
_entity_poly.pdbx_strand_id
1 'polypeptide(L)'
;MVTGLGSGAANFHKDVYKAAKAHLADRVMGVRAAALQGYVELMREMGATWLERNLAAICRHLLEVAAKCGTLAYTNSPTQAAEAIFLRRCVSYILRATVGTMLSEQAQITACKYLGQLLADYINSFDYTIEPTVERILGAEAYASAQAAVVATLEISNLVRQIGTAVTPLFVEAS
;
A
#
# COMPACT_ATOMS: atom_id res chain seq x y z
N MET A 1 -5.13 -16.32 -14.32
CA MET A 1 -6.59 -16.53 -14.18
C MET A 1 -6.78 -17.95 -13.67
N VAL A 2 -7.01 -18.12 -12.36
CA VAL A 2 -7.24 -19.44 -11.77
C VAL A 2 -8.38 -20.11 -12.53
N THR A 3 -8.06 -21.16 -13.27
CA THR A 3 -9.02 -21.87 -14.11
C THR A 3 -10.08 -22.52 -13.23
N GLY A 4 -11.36 -22.25 -13.50
CA GLY A 4 -12.49 -22.93 -12.84
C GLY A 4 -13.36 -22.11 -11.88
N LEU A 5 -13.10 -20.82 -11.64
CA LEU A 5 -13.84 -20.02 -10.64
C LEU A 5 -15.01 -19.15 -11.16
N GLY A 6 -15.23 -19.08 -12.48
CA GLY A 6 -16.35 -18.33 -13.06
C GLY A 6 -16.50 -16.90 -12.51
N SER A 7 -17.73 -16.46 -12.24
CA SER A 7 -18.04 -15.17 -11.60
C SER A 7 -17.62 -15.08 -10.12
N GLY A 8 -17.27 -16.20 -9.47
CA GLY A 8 -16.79 -16.25 -8.08
C GLY A 8 -15.41 -15.60 -7.88
N ALA A 9 -14.57 -15.56 -8.93
CA ALA A 9 -13.29 -14.88 -8.92
C ALA A 9 -13.42 -13.35 -8.67
N ALA A 10 -14.57 -12.77 -8.98
CA ALA A 10 -14.84 -11.35 -8.79
C ALA A 10 -14.98 -10.93 -7.31
N ASN A 11 -15.19 -11.87 -6.39
CA ASN A 11 -15.19 -11.59 -4.95
C ASN A 11 -14.08 -12.33 -4.19
N PHE A 12 -13.47 -13.37 -4.78
CA PHE A 12 -12.35 -14.12 -4.20
C PHE A 12 -11.23 -13.21 -3.71
N HIS A 13 -10.90 -12.16 -4.48
CA HIS A 13 -9.90 -11.20 -4.06
C HIS A 13 -10.28 -10.45 -2.79
N LYS A 14 -11.57 -10.10 -2.58
CA LYS A 14 -12.03 -9.40 -1.37
C LYS A 14 -11.87 -10.28 -0.13
N ASP A 15 -12.18 -11.56 -0.24
CA ASP A 15 -12.03 -12.51 0.87
C ASP A 15 -10.57 -12.78 1.19
N VAL A 16 -9.72 -12.94 0.16
CA VAL A 16 -8.27 -13.08 0.37
C VAL A 16 -7.66 -11.78 0.90
N TYR A 17 -8.11 -10.62 0.45
CA TYR A 17 -7.71 -9.32 0.99
C TYR A 17 -8.13 -9.17 2.45
N LYS A 18 -9.33 -9.60 2.82
CA LYS A 18 -9.82 -9.55 4.20
C LYS A 18 -9.01 -10.48 5.11
N ALA A 19 -8.71 -11.70 4.65
CA ALA A 19 -7.90 -12.66 5.40
C ALA A 19 -6.44 -12.17 5.54
N ALA A 20 -5.81 -11.74 4.45
CA ALA A 20 -4.44 -11.24 4.47
C ALA A 20 -4.30 -9.97 5.33
N LYS A 21 -5.28 -9.06 5.29
CA LYS A 21 -5.34 -7.88 6.17
C LYS A 21 -5.35 -8.26 7.65
N ALA A 22 -5.98 -9.38 8.02
CA ALA A 22 -5.99 -9.87 9.39
C ALA A 22 -4.63 -10.50 9.79
N HIS A 23 -3.99 -11.23 8.88
CA HIS A 23 -2.77 -11.98 9.17
C HIS A 23 -1.47 -11.18 9.03
N LEU A 24 -1.45 -10.10 8.23
CA LEU A 24 -0.27 -9.22 8.14
C LEU A 24 0.03 -8.54 9.48
N ALA A 25 -1.00 -8.26 10.28
CA ALA A 25 -0.89 -7.68 11.63
C ALA A 25 -0.87 -8.73 12.76
N ASP A 26 -0.72 -10.03 12.44
CA ASP A 26 -0.69 -11.10 13.44
C ASP A 26 0.52 -10.96 14.37
N ARG A 27 0.41 -11.30 15.66
CA ARG A 27 1.54 -11.14 16.60
C ARG A 27 2.73 -12.05 16.24
N VAL A 28 2.49 -13.18 15.58
CA VAL A 28 3.52 -14.17 15.23
C VAL A 28 4.18 -13.83 13.89
N MET A 29 5.51 -13.62 13.91
CA MET A 29 6.28 -13.25 12.72
C MET A 29 6.12 -14.25 11.55
N GLY A 30 6.06 -15.55 11.84
CA GLY A 30 5.87 -16.59 10.84
C GLY A 30 4.52 -16.47 10.10
N VAL A 31 3.46 -16.10 10.81
CA VAL A 31 2.13 -15.89 10.22
C VAL A 31 2.15 -14.68 9.29
N ARG A 32 2.81 -13.59 9.69
CA ARG A 32 2.96 -12.40 8.84
C ARG A 32 3.74 -12.72 7.57
N ALA A 33 4.85 -13.46 7.68
CA ALA A 33 5.67 -13.86 6.54
C ALA A 33 4.90 -14.76 5.57
N ALA A 34 4.12 -15.72 6.08
CA ALA A 34 3.26 -16.57 5.26
C ALA A 34 2.15 -15.75 4.56
N ALA A 35 1.52 -14.80 5.28
CA ALA A 35 0.51 -13.92 4.72
C ALA A 35 1.08 -13.03 3.59
N LEU A 36 2.29 -12.49 3.80
CA LEU A 36 3.02 -11.72 2.79
C LEU A 36 3.26 -12.53 1.51
N GLN A 37 3.82 -13.73 1.67
CA GLN A 37 4.12 -14.62 0.53
C GLN A 37 2.84 -15.04 -0.20
N GLY A 38 1.80 -15.44 0.54
CA GLY A 38 0.51 -15.81 -0.03
C GLY A 38 -0.10 -14.68 -0.85
N TYR A 39 0.10 -13.43 -0.45
CA TYR A 39 -0.39 -12.26 -1.18
C TYR A 39 0.29 -12.07 -2.54
N VAL A 40 1.62 -12.24 -2.58
CA VAL A 40 2.41 -12.13 -3.81
C VAL A 40 2.07 -13.27 -4.77
N GLU A 41 2.05 -14.51 -4.27
CA GLU A 41 1.73 -15.69 -5.08
C GLU A 41 0.29 -15.66 -5.60
N LEU A 42 -0.68 -15.20 -4.79
CA LEU A 42 -2.04 -14.97 -5.28
C LEU A 42 -2.06 -14.02 -6.49
N MET A 43 -1.38 -12.87 -6.39
CA MET A 43 -1.37 -11.90 -7.49
C MET A 43 -0.73 -12.50 -8.74
N ARG A 44 0.35 -13.28 -8.58
CA ARG A 44 1.02 -14.01 -9.66
C ARG A 44 0.09 -15.01 -10.34
N GLU A 45 -0.65 -15.82 -9.57
CA GLU A 45 -1.64 -16.78 -10.09
C GLU A 45 -2.81 -16.11 -10.83
N MET A 46 -3.26 -14.95 -10.33
CA MET A 46 -4.29 -14.17 -11.00
C MET A 46 -3.78 -13.57 -12.32
N GLY A 47 -2.51 -13.16 -12.35
CA GLY A 47 -1.78 -12.68 -13.52
C GLY A 47 -1.86 -11.17 -13.75
N ALA A 48 -0.96 -10.66 -14.60
CA ALA A 48 -0.78 -9.22 -14.84
C ALA A 48 -2.06 -8.51 -15.31
N THR A 49 -2.82 -9.09 -16.23
CA THR A 49 -4.08 -8.51 -16.73
C THR A 49 -5.12 -8.33 -15.63
N TRP A 50 -5.19 -9.27 -14.69
CA TRP A 50 -6.09 -9.14 -13.55
C TRP A 50 -5.59 -8.08 -12.57
N LEU A 51 -4.28 -8.06 -12.30
CA LEU A 51 -3.65 -7.07 -11.43
C LEU A 51 -3.90 -5.65 -11.93
N GLU A 52 -3.71 -5.40 -13.23
CA GLU A 52 -3.96 -4.09 -13.86
C GLU A 52 -5.42 -3.66 -13.74
N ARG A 53 -6.38 -4.57 -13.97
CA ARG A 53 -7.83 -4.28 -13.81
C ARG A 53 -8.24 -3.94 -12.38
N ASN A 54 -7.48 -4.41 -11.39
CA ASN A 54 -7.78 -4.21 -9.96
C ASN A 54 -6.80 -3.27 -9.26
N LEU A 55 -5.94 -2.58 -10.03
CA LEU A 55 -4.79 -1.84 -9.53
C LEU A 55 -5.18 -0.76 -8.50
N ALA A 56 -6.22 0.03 -8.77
CA ALA A 56 -6.70 1.06 -7.85
C ALA A 56 -7.15 0.49 -6.49
N ALA A 57 -7.86 -0.64 -6.50
CA ALA A 57 -8.32 -1.30 -5.29
C ALA A 57 -7.15 -1.89 -4.49
N ILE A 58 -6.16 -2.44 -5.19
CA ILE A 58 -4.94 -2.99 -4.61
C ILE A 58 -4.10 -1.92 -3.95
N CYS A 59 -3.82 -0.82 -4.64
CA CYS A 59 -3.08 0.32 -4.09
C CYS A 59 -3.76 0.86 -2.83
N ARG A 60 -5.09 1.07 -2.88
CA ARG A 60 -5.86 1.52 -1.70
C ARG A 60 -5.74 0.53 -0.54
N HIS A 61 -5.98 -0.75 -0.78
CA HIS A 61 -5.92 -1.77 0.26
C HIS A 61 -4.54 -1.82 0.93
N LEU A 62 -3.47 -1.79 0.15
CA LEU A 62 -2.10 -1.86 0.66
C LEU A 62 -1.74 -0.62 1.48
N LEU A 63 -2.19 0.57 1.07
CA LEU A 63 -2.03 1.78 1.89
C LEU A 63 -2.91 1.77 3.14
N GLU A 64 -4.12 1.21 3.12
CA GLU A 64 -4.91 1.02 4.35
C GLU A 64 -4.23 0.07 5.34
N VAL A 65 -3.57 -0.99 4.85
CA VAL A 65 -2.77 -1.90 5.70
C VAL A 65 -1.61 -1.13 6.32
N ALA A 66 -0.92 -0.28 5.54
CA ALA A 66 0.12 0.60 6.07
C ALA A 66 -0.44 1.60 7.09
N ALA A 67 -1.61 2.20 6.84
CA ALA A 67 -2.24 3.16 7.75
C ALA A 67 -2.56 2.54 9.11
N LYS A 68 -3.04 1.28 9.13
CA LYS A 68 -3.28 0.54 10.37
C LYS A 68 -2.02 0.36 11.22
N CYS A 69 -0.83 0.52 10.65
CA CYS A 69 0.41 0.52 11.41
C CYS A 69 0.61 1.80 12.22
N GLY A 70 -0.06 2.90 11.88
CA GLY A 70 0.07 4.16 12.61
C GLY A 70 -0.42 4.08 14.05
N THR A 71 -1.44 3.28 14.32
CA THR A 71 -1.86 3.00 15.71
C THR A 71 -0.82 2.21 16.48
N LEU A 72 -0.05 1.34 15.81
CA LEU A 72 1.10 0.65 16.41
C LEU A 72 2.32 1.58 16.53
N ALA A 73 2.46 2.55 15.63
CA ALA A 73 3.55 3.53 15.64
C ALA A 73 3.34 4.64 16.68
N TYR A 74 2.09 4.88 17.09
CA TYR A 74 1.73 5.72 18.23
C TYR A 74 2.00 4.97 19.54
N THR A 75 3.29 4.75 19.84
CA THR A 75 3.73 3.95 20.98
C THR A 75 5.11 4.39 21.48
N ASN A 76 5.36 4.19 22.77
CA ASN A 76 6.71 4.28 23.33
C ASN A 76 7.39 2.89 23.42
N SER A 77 6.73 1.83 22.95
CA SER A 77 7.27 0.47 22.98
C SER A 77 8.18 0.20 21.77
N PRO A 78 9.47 -0.12 21.97
CA PRO A 78 10.38 -0.46 20.87
C PRO A 78 9.90 -1.66 20.05
N THR A 79 9.22 -2.61 20.69
CA THR A 79 8.68 -3.81 20.02
C THR A 79 7.57 -3.45 19.04
N GLN A 80 6.61 -2.63 19.44
CA GLN A 80 5.51 -2.19 18.57
C GLN A 80 6.02 -1.26 17.45
N ALA A 81 7.01 -0.41 17.74
CA ALA A 81 7.68 0.38 16.70
C ALA A 81 8.36 -0.51 15.65
N ALA A 82 9.03 -1.59 16.07
CA ALA A 82 9.62 -2.57 15.16
C ALA A 82 8.55 -3.29 14.31
N GLU A 83 7.40 -3.61 14.89
CA GLU A 83 6.27 -4.21 14.15
C GLU A 83 5.71 -3.28 13.07
N ALA A 84 5.57 -1.99 13.37
CA ALA A 84 5.13 -0.99 12.39
C ALA A 84 6.12 -0.88 11.22
N ILE A 85 7.43 -0.89 11.50
CA ILE A 85 8.48 -0.89 10.47
C ILE A 85 8.42 -2.18 9.63
N PHE A 86 8.24 -3.33 10.27
CA PHE A 86 8.15 -4.61 9.58
C PHE A 86 6.97 -4.65 8.60
N LEU A 87 5.78 -4.23 9.06
CA LEU A 87 4.58 -4.17 8.22
C LEU A 87 4.75 -3.22 7.04
N ARG A 88 5.35 -2.05 7.26
CA ARG A 88 5.71 -1.11 6.20
C ARG A 88 6.57 -1.78 5.13
N ARG A 89 7.60 -2.52 5.55
CA ARG A 89 8.49 -3.27 4.63
C ARG A 89 7.74 -4.38 3.88
N CYS A 90 6.76 -5.04 4.51
CA CYS A 90 5.92 -6.04 3.86
C CYS A 90 5.08 -5.43 2.75
N VAL A 91 4.40 -4.30 3.01
CA VAL A 91 3.60 -3.61 1.99
C VAL A 91 4.47 -3.16 0.81
N SER A 92 5.64 -2.57 1.10
CA SER A 92 6.64 -2.23 0.08
C SER A 92 7.08 -3.45 -0.74
N TYR A 93 7.34 -4.58 -0.07
CA TYR A 93 7.72 -5.82 -0.75
C TYR A 93 6.61 -6.32 -1.69
N ILE A 94 5.35 -6.32 -1.25
CA ILE A 94 4.20 -6.71 -2.09
C ILE A 94 4.17 -5.85 -3.35
N LEU A 95 4.16 -4.52 -3.19
CA LEU A 95 4.07 -3.59 -4.32
C LEU A 95 5.21 -3.81 -5.33
N ARG A 96 6.44 -4.02 -4.87
CA ARG A 96 7.58 -4.26 -5.76
C ARG A 96 7.51 -5.63 -6.43
N ALA A 97 7.20 -6.68 -5.66
CA ALA A 97 7.14 -8.06 -6.15
C ALA A 97 5.93 -8.33 -7.06
N THR A 98 4.98 -7.38 -7.15
CA THR A 98 3.81 -7.49 -8.02
C THR A 98 3.73 -6.32 -9.00
N VAL A 99 3.29 -5.14 -8.57
CA VAL A 99 3.15 -3.94 -9.43
C VAL A 99 4.46 -3.63 -10.15
N GLY A 100 5.59 -3.64 -9.44
CA GLY A 100 6.90 -3.32 -10.04
C GLY A 100 7.42 -4.37 -11.03
N THR A 101 7.09 -5.65 -10.87
CA THR A 101 7.72 -6.73 -11.66
C THR A 101 6.80 -7.42 -12.65
N MET A 102 5.48 -7.34 -12.44
CA MET A 102 4.49 -8.03 -13.28
C MET A 102 3.81 -7.10 -14.30
N LEU A 103 3.82 -5.79 -14.06
CA LEU A 103 3.10 -4.84 -14.91
C LEU A 103 4.03 -4.17 -15.93
N SER A 104 3.46 -3.78 -17.07
CA SER A 104 4.13 -2.95 -18.06
C SER A 104 4.45 -1.56 -17.50
N GLU A 105 5.40 -0.86 -18.11
CA GLU A 105 5.73 0.53 -17.73
C GLU A 105 4.49 1.43 -17.72
N GLN A 106 3.60 1.29 -18.71
CA GLN A 106 2.36 2.07 -18.78
C GLN A 106 1.42 1.78 -17.60
N ALA A 107 1.27 0.51 -17.22
CA ALA A 107 0.47 0.13 -16.06
C ALA A 107 1.12 0.57 -14.74
N GLN A 108 2.45 0.60 -14.66
CA GLN A 108 3.19 1.16 -13.52
C GLN A 108 3.02 2.68 -13.42
N ILE A 109 2.98 3.42 -14.54
CA ILE A 109 2.62 4.86 -14.56
C ILE A 109 1.23 5.07 -13.97
N THR A 110 0.26 4.25 -14.37
CA THR A 110 -1.10 4.28 -13.80
C THR A 110 -1.09 3.97 -12.29
N ALA A 111 -0.26 3.03 -11.84
CA ALA A 111 -0.08 2.75 -10.41
C ALA A 111 0.44 3.99 -9.66
N CYS A 112 1.44 4.69 -10.21
CA CYS A 112 1.95 5.94 -9.64
C CYS A 112 0.85 7.01 -9.51
N LYS A 113 0.00 7.17 -10.53
CA LYS A 113 -1.14 8.12 -10.48
C LYS A 113 -2.11 7.76 -9.34
N TYR A 114 -2.47 6.49 -9.20
CA TYR A 114 -3.34 6.04 -8.10
C TYR A 114 -2.70 6.23 -6.72
N LEU A 115 -1.41 5.90 -6.57
CA LEU A 115 -0.68 6.14 -5.33
C LEU A 115 -0.58 7.64 -5.00
N GLY A 116 -0.39 8.49 -6.01
CA GLY A 116 -0.34 9.95 -5.85
C GLY A 116 -1.69 10.53 -5.42
N GLN A 117 -2.80 10.05 -5.98
CA GLN A 117 -4.14 10.44 -5.54
C GLN A 117 -4.38 10.05 -4.09
N LEU A 118 -4.07 8.80 -3.72
CA LEU A 118 -4.22 8.32 -2.35
C LEU A 118 -3.28 9.08 -1.38
N LEU A 119 -2.06 9.43 -1.81
CA LEU A 119 -1.15 10.25 -1.02
C LEU A 119 -1.78 11.61 -0.70
N ALA A 120 -2.38 12.28 -1.68
CA ALA A 120 -3.10 13.53 -1.46
C ALA A 120 -4.27 13.35 -0.50
N ASP A 121 -5.05 12.27 -0.64
CA ASP A 121 -6.15 11.96 0.29
C ASP A 121 -5.64 11.79 1.74
N TYR A 122 -4.54 11.06 1.94
CA TYR A 122 -3.96 10.86 3.27
C TYR A 122 -3.38 12.16 3.83
N ILE A 123 -2.65 12.96 3.04
CA ILE A 123 -2.13 14.26 3.48
C ILE A 123 -3.27 15.20 3.89
N ASN A 124 -4.33 15.27 3.09
CA ASN A 124 -5.47 16.16 3.30
C ASN A 124 -6.49 15.63 4.32
N SER A 125 -6.36 14.37 4.76
CA SER A 125 -7.25 13.80 5.79
C SER A 125 -7.09 14.46 7.16
N PHE A 126 -6.03 15.25 7.37
CA PHE A 126 -5.82 16.03 8.58
C PHE A 126 -5.75 17.52 8.25
N ASP A 127 -6.64 18.30 8.86
CA ASP A 127 -6.54 19.75 8.85
C ASP A 127 -5.35 20.18 9.73
N TYR A 128 -4.27 20.56 9.06
CA TYR A 128 -3.03 21.05 9.65
C TYR A 128 -3.07 22.56 9.91
N THR A 129 -4.22 23.23 9.85
CA THR A 129 -4.33 24.63 10.28
C THR A 129 -3.83 24.74 11.73
N ILE A 130 -2.63 25.32 11.84
CA ILE A 130 -1.98 25.58 13.11
C ILE A 130 -2.63 26.85 13.65
N GLU A 131 -3.64 26.70 14.52
CA GLU A 131 -3.97 27.81 15.41
C GLU A 131 -2.80 27.99 16.38
N PRO A 132 -2.12 29.15 16.37
CA PRO A 132 -0.85 29.35 17.10
C PRO A 132 -0.98 29.22 18.62
N THR A 133 -2.20 29.09 19.15
CA THR A 133 -2.49 28.99 20.58
C THR A 133 -2.92 27.60 21.04
N VAL A 134 -3.09 26.63 20.12
CA VAL A 134 -3.53 25.27 20.47
C VAL A 134 -2.38 24.29 20.25
N GLU A 135 -1.75 23.86 21.34
CA GLU A 135 -0.78 22.75 21.31
C GLU A 135 -1.54 21.45 21.02
N ARG A 136 -1.57 21.05 19.75
CA ARG A 136 -2.34 19.88 19.31
C ARG A 136 -1.51 18.62 19.44
N ILE A 137 -1.87 17.76 20.40
CA ILE A 137 -1.28 16.42 20.54
C ILE A 137 -1.67 15.61 19.30
N LEU A 138 -0.68 15.20 18.51
CA LEU A 138 -0.89 14.30 17.37
C LEU A 138 -1.41 12.95 17.88
N GLY A 139 -2.66 12.63 17.55
CA GLY A 139 -3.28 11.35 17.90
C GLY A 139 -2.89 10.22 16.96
N ALA A 140 -3.29 8.99 17.30
CA ALA A 140 -2.98 7.79 16.53
C ALA A 140 -3.41 7.84 15.05
N GLU A 141 -4.45 8.61 14.73
CA GLU A 141 -4.93 8.79 13.35
C GLU A 141 -3.93 9.58 12.49
N ALA A 142 -3.26 10.59 13.06
CA ALA A 142 -2.23 11.35 12.35
C ALA A 142 -1.03 10.46 12.00
N TYR A 143 -0.66 9.55 12.92
CA TYR A 143 0.37 8.54 12.65
C TYR A 143 -0.11 7.52 11.60
N ALA A 144 -1.40 7.18 11.55
CA ALA A 144 -1.96 6.29 10.54
C ALA A 144 -1.83 6.88 9.14
N SER A 145 -2.26 8.14 8.96
CA SER A 145 -2.07 8.81 7.68
C SER A 145 -0.59 8.95 7.32
N ALA A 146 0.26 9.35 8.28
CA ALA A 146 1.70 9.49 8.03
C ALA A 146 2.33 8.18 7.54
N GLN A 147 1.96 7.02 8.10
CA GLN A 147 2.48 5.73 7.63
C GLN A 147 2.06 5.41 6.20
N ALA A 148 0.80 5.68 5.85
CA ALA A 148 0.33 5.50 4.47
C ALA A 148 1.04 6.44 3.49
N ALA A 149 1.20 7.71 3.85
CA ALA A 149 1.89 8.72 3.05
C ALA A 149 3.37 8.34 2.81
N VAL A 150 4.05 7.82 3.84
CA VAL A 150 5.44 7.33 3.72
C VAL A 150 5.53 6.18 2.72
N VAL A 151 4.62 5.20 2.79
CA VAL A 151 4.61 4.07 1.85
C VAL A 151 4.31 4.54 0.43
N ALA A 152 3.29 5.39 0.25
CA ALA A 152 2.92 5.88 -1.07
C ALA A 152 4.10 6.63 -1.72
N THR A 153 4.74 7.54 -0.99
CA THR A 153 5.91 8.30 -1.46
C THR A 153 7.08 7.39 -1.82
N LEU A 154 7.38 6.41 -0.96
CA LEU A 154 8.48 5.46 -1.20
C LEU A 154 8.24 4.63 -2.45
N GLU A 155 7.03 4.11 -2.65
CA GLU A 155 6.74 3.25 -3.78
C GLU A 155 6.57 4.03 -5.09
N ILE A 156 6.03 5.24 -5.07
CA ILE A 156 6.09 6.16 -6.21
C ILE A 156 7.55 6.38 -6.60
N SER A 157 8.44 6.69 -5.65
CA SER A 157 9.87 6.88 -5.94
C SER A 157 10.53 5.63 -6.55
N ASN A 158 10.18 4.43 -6.08
CA ASN A 158 10.72 3.18 -6.64
C ASN A 158 10.21 2.93 -8.06
N LEU A 159 8.90 3.05 -8.28
CA LEU A 159 8.29 2.86 -9.58
C LEU A 159 8.84 3.89 -10.59
N VAL A 160 8.94 5.15 -10.18
CA VAL A 160 9.54 6.21 -11.01
C VAL A 160 10.97 5.89 -11.40
N ARG A 161 11.82 5.44 -10.45
CA ARG A 161 13.19 5.01 -10.76
C ARG A 161 13.23 3.81 -11.71
N GLN A 162 12.26 2.91 -11.59
CA GLN A 162 12.18 1.70 -12.40
C GLN A 162 11.72 1.97 -13.84
N ILE A 163 10.73 2.86 -14.01
CA ILE A 163 10.19 3.26 -15.32
C ILE A 163 11.20 4.12 -16.11
N GLY A 164 12.18 4.75 -15.45
CA GLY A 164 13.27 5.48 -16.13
C GLY A 164 12.78 6.74 -16.86
N THR A 165 13.16 6.94 -18.12
CA THR A 165 12.82 8.15 -18.91
C THR A 165 11.37 8.20 -19.37
N ALA A 166 10.60 7.12 -19.27
CA ALA A 166 9.17 7.10 -19.63
C ALA A 166 8.28 7.85 -18.61
N VAL A 167 8.87 8.41 -17.55
CA VAL A 167 8.18 9.16 -16.49
C VAL A 167 7.92 10.63 -16.86
N THR A 168 8.51 11.18 -17.92
CA THR A 168 8.33 12.60 -18.31
C THR A 168 6.86 13.07 -18.35
N PRO A 169 5.89 12.27 -18.83
CA PRO A 169 4.47 12.65 -18.80
C PRO A 169 3.87 12.81 -17.39
N LEU A 170 4.36 12.08 -16.38
CA LEU A 170 3.89 12.21 -14.98
C LEU A 170 4.18 13.58 -14.37
N PHE A 171 5.24 14.26 -14.82
CA PHE A 171 5.61 15.59 -14.33
C PHE A 171 4.93 16.73 -15.09
N VAL A 172 4.54 16.49 -16.35
CA VAL A 172 3.86 17.50 -17.19
C VAL A 172 2.37 17.59 -16.87
N GLU A 173 1.73 16.49 -16.47
CA GLU A 173 0.31 16.50 -16.06
C GLU A 173 0.09 17.04 -14.63
N ALA A 174 1.15 17.17 -13.83
CA ALA A 174 1.08 17.64 -12.45
C ALA A 174 1.28 19.17 -12.32
N SER A 175 1.58 19.87 -13.41
CA SER A 175 1.81 21.32 -13.49
C SER A 175 0.62 22.10 -13.99
#